data_AF-A0A5J5G409-F1
#
_entry.id   AF-A0A5J5G409-F1
#
_cell.length_a   1.000
_cell.length_b   1.000
_cell.length_c   1.000
_cell.angle_alpha   90.00
_cell.angle_beta   90.00
_cell.angle_gamma   90.00
#
_symmetry.space_group_name_H-M   'P 1'
#
loop_
_entity.id
_entity.type
_entity.pdbx_description
1 polymer ?
#
loop_
_entity_poly.entity_id
_entity_poly.type
_entity_poly.pdbx_seq_one_letter_code
_entity_poly.pdbx_strand_id
1 'polypeptide(L)' 'MTTSKRYEPVKKITVNEEGRILKESYEIFDHDVGHFVLGEDHDEFTEAKSRASALENEHLENLKLKSTPKRPRP' A
#
# COMPACT_ATOMS: atom_id res chain seq x y z
N MET A 1 -6.41 -8.92 -19.08
CA MET A 1 -5.51 -7.79 -18.75
C MET A 1 -6.10 -7.10 -17.53
N THR A 2 -5.72 -7.52 -16.33
CA THR A 2 -6.19 -6.90 -15.08
C THR A 2 -4.97 -6.29 -14.42
N THR A 3 -5.02 -4.97 -14.28
CA THR A 3 -3.96 -4.08 -13.81
C THR A 3 -3.34 -4.57 -12.50
N SER A 4 -2.08 -5.02 -12.59
CA SER A 4 -1.22 -5.49 -11.50
C SER A 4 -0.80 -4.36 -10.55
N LYS A 5 -1.75 -3.74 -9.83
CA LYS A 5 -1.40 -2.87 -8.71
C LYS A 5 -1.32 -3.72 -7.45
N ARG A 6 -0.13 -3.78 -6.85
CA ARG A 6 0.12 -4.57 -5.62
C ARG A 6 -0.51 -3.90 -4.40
N TYR A 7 -0.46 -2.57 -4.36
CA TYR A 7 -0.96 -1.76 -3.25
C TYR A 7 -2.11 -0.88 -3.72
N GLU A 8 -3.24 -0.91 -3.00
CA GLU A 8 -4.42 -0.10 -3.29
C GLU A 8 -4.89 0.67 -2.04
N PRO A 9 -5.14 1.99 -2.13
CA PRO A 9 -5.76 2.74 -1.05
C PRO A 9 -7.26 2.40 -0.95
N VAL A 10 -7.67 1.91 0.21
CA VAL A 10 -9.05 1.54 0.55
C VAL A 10 -9.62 2.54 1.55
N LYS A 11 -10.85 2.98 1.32
CA LYS A 11 -11.55 3.92 2.21
C LYS A 11 -12.07 3.20 3.45
N LYS A 12 -11.73 3.70 4.63
CA LYS A 12 -12.21 3.26 5.94
C LYS A 12 -13.15 4.32 6.51
N ILE A 13 -14.38 3.93 6.81
CA ILE A 13 -15.38 4.81 7.42
C ILE A 13 -15.65 4.29 8.82
N THR A 14 -15.30 5.08 9.82
CA THR A 14 -15.68 4.82 11.22
C THR A 14 -17.01 5.49 11.49
N VAL A 15 -18.00 4.71 11.93
CA VAL A 15 -19.34 5.20 12.28
C VAL A 15 -19.63 5.02 13.78
N ASN A 16 -20.50 5.86 14.34
CA ASN A 16 -21.00 5.69 15.70
C ASN A 16 -22.16 4.68 15.77
N GLU A 17 -22.68 4.43 16.97
CA GLU A 17 -23.84 3.54 17.21
C GLU A 17 -25.13 4.02 16.53
N GLU A 18 -25.22 5.31 16.16
CA GLU A 18 -26.33 5.87 15.39
C GLU A 18 -26.12 5.79 13.87
N GLY A 19 -25.00 5.20 13.41
CA GLY A 19 -24.64 5.10 11.99
C GLY A 19 -24.11 6.39 11.36
N ARG A 20 -23.78 7.41 12.17
CA ARG A 20 -23.16 8.66 11.71
C ARG A 20 -21.65 8.50 11.54
N ILE A 21 -21.11 9.08 10.47
CA ILE A 21 -19.67 9.06 10.19
C ILE A 21 -18.93 9.89 11.25
N LEU A 22 -18.05 9.24 12.01
CA LEU A 22 -17.16 9.86 13.00
C LEU A 22 -15.82 10.24 12.37
N LYS A 23 -15.27 9.35 11.55
CA LYS A 23 -13.98 9.55 10.88
C LYS A 23 -14.00 8.87 9.52
N GLU A 24 -13.47 9.56 8.53
CA GLU A 24 -13.13 9.00 7.22
C GLU A 24 -11.61 8.97 7.10
N SER A 25 -11.06 7.79 6.85
CA SER A 25 -9.63 7.57 6.67
C SER A 25 -9.37 6.63 5.50
N TYR A 26 -8.11 6.48 5.12
CA TYR A 26 -7.68 5.60 4.05
C TYR A 26 -6.57 4.67 4.55
N GLU A 27 -6.70 3.39 4.24
CA GLU A 27 -5.72 2.34 4.56
C GLU A 27 -5.16 1.75 3.26
N ILE A 28 -3.94 1.21 3.29
CA ILE A 28 -3.32 0.60 2.09
C ILE A 28 -3.45 -0.92 2.18
N PHE A 29 -4.14 -1.51 1.21
CA PHE A 29 -4.29 -2.95 1.08
C PHE A 29 -3.21 -3.53 0.15
N ASP A 30 -2.49 -4.55 0.61
CA ASP A 30 -1.58 -5.34 -0.23
C ASP A 30 -2.30 -6.59 -0.75
N HIS A 31 -2.50 -6.63 -2.06
CA HIS A 31 -3.16 -7.73 -2.76
C HIS A 31 -2.34 -9.03 -2.82
N ASP A 32 -1.02 -8.96 -2.63
CA ASP A 32 -0.10 -10.10 -2.71
C ASP A 32 -0.12 -10.93 -1.43
N VAL A 33 -0.22 -10.27 -0.26
CA VAL A 33 -0.37 -10.92 1.06
C VAL A 33 -1.80 -10.95 1.58
N GLY A 34 -2.72 -10.20 0.98
CA GLY A 34 -4.13 -10.13 1.41
C GLY A 34 -4.31 -9.45 2.76
N HIS A 35 -3.45 -8.48 3.10
CA HIS A 35 -3.45 -7.79 4.38
C HIS A 35 -3.25 -6.28 4.21
N PHE A 36 -3.73 -5.48 5.17
CA PHE A 36 -3.48 -4.05 5.23
C PHE A 36 -2.06 -3.77 5.74
N VAL A 37 -1.23 -3.10 4.95
CA VAL A 37 0.21 -2.98 5.22
C VAL A 37 0.48 -2.08 6.41
N LEU A 38 -0.34 -1.04 6.56
CA LEU A 38 -0.23 -0.03 7.60
C LEU A 38 -1.65 0.33 8.02
N GLY A 39 -2.01 0.03 9.27
CA GLY A 39 -3.18 0.62 9.93
C GLY A 39 -2.97 2.09 10.27
N GLU A 40 -2.21 2.83 9.46
CA GLU A 40 -2.10 4.28 9.56
C GLU A 40 -3.37 4.85 8.95
N ASP A 41 -4.24 5.38 9.81
CA ASP A 41 -5.42 6.13 9.40
C ASP A 41 -4.96 7.43 8.70
N HIS A 42 -4.78 7.37 7.39
CA HIS A 42 -4.49 8.56 6.60
C HIS A 42 -5.76 9.38 6.43
N ASP A 43 -5.72 10.65 6.83
CA ASP A 43 -6.86 11.56 6.68
C ASP A 43 -7.06 12.01 5.22
N GLU A 44 -6.07 11.79 4.33
CA GLU A 44 -6.12 12.18 2.91
C GLU A 44 -5.83 11.03 1.93
N PHE A 45 -6.74 10.84 0.96
CA PHE A 45 -6.58 9.87 -0.13
C PHE A 45 -5.29 10.06 -0.94
N THR A 46 -4.88 11.30 -1.17
CA THR A 46 -3.66 11.64 -1.92
C THR A 46 -2.41 11.11 -1.21
N GLU A 47 -2.40 11.19 0.12
CA GLU A 47 -1.30 10.68 0.94
C GLU A 47 -1.25 9.14 0.89
N ALA A 48 -2.39 8.48 1.08
CA ALA A 48 -2.49 7.01 0.97
C ALA A 48 -2.05 6.50 -0.42
N LYS A 49 -2.41 7.21 -1.49
CA LYS A 49 -2.00 6.88 -2.86
C LYS A 49 -0.50 7.10 -3.10
N SER A 50 0.05 8.21 -2.59
CA SER A 50 1.49 8.50 -2.65
C SER A 50 2.29 7.41 -1.95
N ARG A 51 1.81 6.98 -0.76
CA ARG A 51 2.43 5.93 0.03
C ARG A 51 2.32 4.55 -0.62
N ALA A 52 1.17 4.20 -1.19
CA ALA A 52 1.01 2.98 -1.98
C ALA A 52 1.99 2.93 -3.16
N SER A 53 2.20 4.06 -3.83
CA SER A 53 3.17 4.19 -4.93
C SER A 53 4.62 4.09 -4.45
N ALA A 54 4.93 4.60 -3.25
CA ALA A 54 6.23 4.46 -2.62
C ALA A 54 6.55 2.99 -2.26
N LEU A 55 5.57 2.27 -1.70
CA LEU A 55 5.70 0.84 -1.39
C LEU A 55 5.89 -0.01 -2.66
N GLU A 56 5.21 0.33 -3.75
CA GLU A 56 5.41 -0.32 -5.04
C GLU A 56 6.82 -0.09 -5.59
N ASN A 57 7.32 1.16 -5.52
CA ASN A 57 8.70 1.46 -5.91
C ASN A 57 9.74 0.76 -5.04
N GLU A 58 9.58 0.76 -3.71
CA GLU A 58 10.50 0.06 -2.81
C GLU A 58 10.56 -1.44 -3.15
N HIS A 59 9.41 -2.06 -3.41
CA HIS A 59 9.35 -3.45 -3.83
C HIS A 59 10.11 -3.71 -5.15
N LEU A 60 9.92 -2.83 -6.15
CA LEU A 60 10.64 -2.90 -7.43
C LEU A 60 12.16 -2.73 -7.27
N GLU A 61 12.60 -1.80 -6.42
CA GLU A 61 14.02 -1.60 -6.13
C GLU A 61 14.63 -2.82 -5.43
N ASN A 62 13.90 -3.42 -4.49
CA ASN A 62 14.33 -4.61 -3.76
C ASN A 62 14.42 -5.84 -4.69
N LEU A 63 13.48 -6.00 -5.62
CA LEU A 63 13.54 -7.02 -6.68
C LEU A 63 14.74 -6.82 -7.62
N LYS A 64 15.03 -5.58 -8.00
CA LYS A 64 16.17 -5.23 -8.86
C LYS A 64 17.50 -5.59 -8.21
N LEU A 65 17.66 -5.30 -6.91
CA LEU A 65 18.85 -5.64 -6.13
C LEU A 65 19.06 -7.16 -6.04
N LYS A 66 17.99 -7.92 -5.76
CA LYS A 66 18.03 -9.39 -5.71
C LYS A 66 18.34 -10.05 -7.06
N SER A 67 18.09 -9.34 -8.17
CA SER A 67 18.30 -9.85 -9.54
C SER A 67 19.67 -9.50 -10.13
N THR A 68 20.52 -8.76 -9.41
CA THR A 68 21.90 -8.55 -9.87
C THR A 68 22.72 -9.83 -9.66
N PRO A 69 23.26 -10.46 -10.73
CA PRO A 69 24.08 -11.65 -10.56
C PRO A 69 25.31 -11.26 -9.72
N LYS A 70 25.63 -12.07 -8.69
CA LYS A 70 26.88 -11.94 -7.92
C LYS A 70 28.02 -11.79 -8.93
N ARG A 71 28.72 -10.64 -8.88
CA ARG A 71 29.95 -10.43 -9.65
C ARG A 71 30.81 -11.69 -9.50
N PRO A 72 31.25 -12.34 -10.60
CA PRO A 72 32.27 -13.36 -10.49
C PRO A 72 33.47 -12.70 -9.79
N ARG A 73 33.91 -13.30 -8.68
CA ARG A 73 35.11 -12.83 -7.98
C ARG A 73 36.29 -13.01 -8.95
N PRO A 74 37.19 -12.03 -9.08
CA PRO A 74 38.48 -12.23 -9.74
C PRO A 74 39.35 -13.21 -8.94
#